data_AF-N4V674-F1
#
_entry.id   AF-N4V674-F1
#
_cell.length_a   1.000
_cell.length_b   1.000
_cell.length_c   1.000
_cell.angle_alpha   90.00
_cell.angle_beta   90.00
_cell.angle_gamma   90.00
#
_symmetry.space_group_name_H-M   'P 1'
#
loop_
_entity.id
_entity.type
_entity.pdbx_description
1 polymer ?
#
loop_
_entity_poly.entity_id
_entity_poly.type
_entity_poly.pdbx_seq_one_letter_code
_entity_poly.pdbx_strand_id
1 'polypeptide(L)'
;MNITITVPKGTVNHGDPHLLCTPPIWSDFVIFFATNYFVHALTLPSRPGESVLETCFAVITALFLPSTGSLRAARWLLSHAGTVRRDELSRATRAGALCMVVDETERSKVSWIETSLRRMRFQRASRSWYDVDTSTPPWYRSRFRGAGRWVHSSRTIHGTCVLPKGFILVEVPVGTPLKPPPDSVAKHLDRSNIQLGSTYNIPKALFALGQAVWGITTLYRTKGDQLERYGYAAFGVTVAPYAFMSLVNLVALLLTPEYNCIYLVHTPDLDKARRQGGRFSGLVASVDLDAIKEPLRTFWPSQGAHASYFAVTTVLLLAPAVIVAALTGFNPGHSTIYQRIWILCWLGFGIVMGPVIRLCTIFPSEIHGVYKIRANDAIAYALDNASFLQRVIDWLVAKYFWVIETSFYAYVAIGAAVVFTPAIGGMFIVGQMLEEFGICRRLDR
;
A
#
# COMPACT_ATOMS: atom_id res chain seq x y z
N MET A 1 -11.24 28.10 -52.17
CA MET A 1 -9.84 28.55 -52.10
C MET A 1 -9.00 27.37 -51.65
N ASN A 2 -7.98 26.96 -52.41
CA ASN A 2 -7.02 25.96 -51.96
C ASN A 2 -5.91 26.68 -51.20
N ILE A 3 -5.79 26.42 -49.89
CA ILE A 3 -4.74 26.97 -49.04
C ILE A 3 -3.63 25.92 -48.97
N THR A 4 -2.43 26.25 -49.44
CA THR A 4 -1.25 25.39 -49.31
C THR A 4 -0.53 25.79 -48.02
N ILE A 5 -0.50 24.89 -47.03
CA ILE A 5 0.19 25.10 -45.75
C ILE A 5 1.52 24.35 -45.78
N THR A 6 2.62 25.02 -45.46
CA THR A 6 3.92 24.36 -45.27
C THR A 6 3.96 23.68 -43.91
N VAL A 7 4.18 22.36 -43.91
CA VAL A 7 4.24 21.53 -42.70
C VAL A 7 5.65 20.96 -42.51
N PRO A 8 6.06 20.64 -41.27
CA PRO A 8 7.36 20.02 -41.01
C PRO A 8 7.58 18.74 -41.83
N LYS A 9 8.83 18.48 -42.24
CA LYS A 9 9.19 17.24 -42.93
C LYS A 9 8.86 16.03 -42.04
N GLY A 10 8.23 15.02 -42.61
CA GLY A 10 7.77 13.84 -41.87
C GLY A 10 6.36 13.96 -41.29
N THR A 11 5.63 15.04 -41.58
CA THR A 11 4.21 15.15 -41.24
C THR A 11 3.39 14.13 -42.01
N VAL A 12 2.50 13.42 -41.30
CA VAL A 12 1.62 12.39 -41.85
C VAL A 12 0.18 12.65 -41.43
N ASN A 13 -0.77 12.12 -42.19
CA ASN A 13 -2.21 12.24 -41.90
C ASN A 13 -2.88 10.88 -41.62
N HIS A 14 -2.10 9.78 -41.64
CA HIS A 14 -2.55 8.39 -41.41
C HIS A 14 -3.80 7.96 -42.21
N GLY A 15 -4.08 8.61 -43.35
CA GLY A 15 -5.26 8.33 -44.16
C GLY A 15 -6.50 9.16 -43.83
N ASP A 16 -6.49 9.96 -42.76
CA ASP A 16 -7.55 10.92 -42.44
C ASP A 16 -7.17 12.33 -42.95
N PRO A 17 -7.88 12.88 -43.96
CA PRO A 17 -7.60 14.22 -44.48
C PRO A 17 -7.80 15.35 -43.46
N HIS A 18 -8.49 15.09 -42.35
CA HIS A 18 -8.72 16.04 -41.26
C HIS A 18 -7.73 15.87 -40.10
N LEU A 19 -6.73 14.99 -40.23
CA LEU A 19 -5.71 14.75 -39.22
C LEU A 19 -4.35 15.23 -39.70
N LEU A 20 -3.67 16.00 -38.85
CA LEU A 20 -2.29 16.42 -39.11
C LEU A 20 -1.40 15.98 -37.95
N CYS A 21 -0.48 15.06 -38.20
CA CYS A 21 0.46 14.52 -37.21
C CYS A 21 1.88 14.95 -37.55
N THR A 22 2.47 15.78 -36.69
CA THR A 22 3.85 16.23 -36.84
C THR A 22 4.81 15.31 -36.08
N PRO A 23 6.06 15.12 -36.55
CA PRO A 23 7.07 14.38 -35.80
C PRO A 23 7.25 14.95 -34.39
N PRO A 24 7.33 14.10 -33.35
CA PRO A 24 7.47 14.57 -31.98
C PRO A 24 8.87 15.12 -31.75
N ILE A 25 8.96 16.17 -30.92
CA ILE A 25 10.23 16.67 -30.39
C ILE A 25 10.45 16.12 -28.96
N TRP A 26 11.66 16.22 -28.43
CA TRP A 26 12.01 15.68 -27.10
C TRP A 26 11.07 16.14 -25.97
N SER A 27 10.58 17.38 -26.01
CA SER A 27 9.61 17.87 -25.03
C SER A 27 8.28 17.13 -25.08
N ASP A 28 7.84 16.66 -26.25
CA ASP A 28 6.58 15.93 -26.39
C ASP A 28 6.63 14.59 -25.67
N PHE A 29 7.76 13.88 -25.76
CA PHE A 29 7.99 12.64 -25.00
C PHE A 29 7.95 12.90 -23.50
N VAL A 30 8.67 13.93 -23.02
CA VAL A 30 8.70 14.27 -21.60
C VAL A 30 7.31 14.63 -21.08
N ILE A 31 6.59 15.49 -21.80
CA ILE A 31 5.23 15.90 -21.43
C ILE A 31 4.31 14.68 -21.43
N PHE A 32 4.36 13.85 -22.48
CA PHE A 32 3.53 12.66 -22.59
C PHE A 32 3.76 11.69 -21.43
N PHE A 33 5.00 11.34 -21.12
CA PHE A 33 5.30 10.43 -20.00
C PHE A 33 4.97 11.05 -18.64
N ALA A 34 5.30 12.32 -18.40
CA ALA A 34 4.99 12.98 -17.14
C ALA A 34 3.47 12.97 -16.87
N THR A 35 2.70 13.46 -17.84
CA THR A 35 1.24 13.68 -17.72
C THR A 35 0.39 12.43 -17.92
N ASN A 36 0.96 11.30 -18.35
CA ASN A 36 0.20 10.05 -18.48
C ASN A 36 0.71 8.95 -17.54
N TYR A 37 1.99 8.97 -17.15
CA TYR A 37 2.61 7.86 -16.42
C TYR A 37 3.27 8.23 -15.09
N PHE A 38 3.59 9.49 -14.79
CA PHE A 38 4.41 9.79 -13.60
C PHE A 38 3.68 10.59 -12.51
N VAL A 39 2.85 11.56 -12.88
CA VAL A 39 2.19 12.46 -11.90
C VAL A 39 1.35 11.69 -10.89
N HIS A 40 0.72 10.57 -11.26
CA HIS A 40 -0.11 9.78 -10.33
C HIS A 40 0.68 9.30 -9.12
N ALA A 41 2.00 9.06 -9.25
CA ALA A 41 2.83 8.53 -8.17
C ALA A 41 2.99 9.56 -7.03
N LEU A 42 2.89 10.86 -7.34
CA LEU A 42 2.90 11.96 -6.36
C LEU A 42 1.59 12.06 -5.56
N THR A 43 0.53 11.45 -6.06
CA THR A 43 -0.83 11.56 -5.51
C THR A 43 -1.22 10.36 -4.65
N LEU A 44 -0.28 9.47 -4.37
CA LEU A 44 -0.53 8.28 -3.56
C LEU A 44 -1.04 8.67 -2.16
N PRO A 45 -2.12 8.03 -1.68
CA PRO A 45 -2.59 8.24 -0.32
C PRO A 45 -1.53 7.74 0.66
N SER A 46 -1.13 8.60 1.61
CA SER A 46 -0.11 8.30 2.62
C SER A 46 -0.71 7.56 3.81
N ARG A 47 -0.09 6.46 4.23
CA ARG A 47 -0.53 5.72 5.44
C ARG A 47 -0.21 6.55 6.69
N PRO A 48 -1.00 6.45 7.77
CA PRO A 48 -0.69 7.15 9.01
C PRO A 48 0.75 6.89 9.48
N GLY A 49 1.50 7.97 9.75
CA GLY A 49 2.88 7.90 10.21
C GLY A 49 3.85 7.17 9.28
N GLU A 50 3.59 7.15 7.97
CA GLU A 50 4.46 6.44 7.02
C GLU A 50 5.89 7.00 6.97
N SER A 51 6.87 6.10 6.97
CA SER A 51 8.27 6.48 6.87
C SER A 51 8.64 6.92 5.44
N VAL A 52 9.74 7.67 5.32
CA VAL A 52 10.25 8.10 4.01
C VAL A 52 10.62 6.90 3.14
N LEU A 53 11.24 5.86 3.71
CA LEU A 53 11.59 4.64 2.98
C LEU A 53 10.35 3.91 2.44
N GLU A 54 9.31 3.77 3.26
CA GLU A 54 8.04 3.16 2.83
C GLU A 54 7.35 4.00 1.75
N THR A 55 7.44 5.33 1.85
CA THR A 55 6.93 6.26 0.85
C THR A 55 7.66 6.10 -0.48
N CYS A 56 9.00 6.12 -0.47
CA CYS A 56 9.82 5.92 -1.68
C CYS A 56 9.52 4.57 -2.34
N PHE A 57 9.43 3.50 -1.55
CA PHE A 57 9.08 2.17 -2.06
C PHE A 57 7.68 2.16 -2.71
N ALA A 58 6.69 2.78 -2.07
CA ALA A 58 5.33 2.88 -2.61
C ALA A 58 5.28 3.70 -3.90
N VAL A 59 6.00 4.82 -3.97
CA VAL A 59 6.09 5.67 -5.16
C VAL A 59 6.73 4.91 -6.33
N ILE A 60 7.89 4.25 -6.10
CA ILE A 60 8.61 3.50 -7.14
C ILE A 60 7.75 2.35 -7.67
N THR A 61 7.14 1.56 -6.78
CA THR A 61 6.29 0.44 -7.21
C THR A 61 5.04 0.91 -7.95
N ALA A 62 4.42 2.01 -7.51
CA ALA A 62 3.26 2.58 -8.19
C ALA A 62 3.57 3.22 -9.54
N LEU A 63 4.79 3.74 -9.73
CA LEU A 63 5.24 4.33 -11.00
C LEU A 63 5.19 3.31 -12.14
N PHE A 64 5.68 2.10 -11.88
CA PHE A 64 5.76 1.03 -12.89
C PHE A 64 4.54 0.10 -12.89
N LEU A 65 3.88 -0.04 -11.74
CA LEU A 65 2.76 -0.96 -11.53
C LEU A 65 1.59 -0.20 -10.87
N PRO A 66 0.73 0.49 -11.64
CA PRO A 66 -0.35 1.34 -11.11
C PRO A 66 -1.38 0.58 -10.25
N SER A 67 -1.50 -0.74 -10.43
CA SER A 67 -2.29 -1.62 -9.56
C SER A 67 -1.86 -1.57 -8.09
N THR A 68 -0.57 -1.38 -7.81
CA THR A 68 -0.05 -1.34 -6.43
C THR A 68 -0.59 -0.13 -5.66
N GLY A 69 -0.66 1.05 -6.30
CA GLY A 69 -1.19 2.25 -5.65
C GLY A 69 -2.72 2.29 -5.59
N SER A 70 -3.44 1.75 -6.58
CA SER A 70 -4.90 1.59 -6.47
C SER A 70 -5.29 0.61 -5.35
N LEU A 71 -4.61 -0.53 -5.21
CA LEU A 71 -4.81 -1.44 -4.08
C LEU A 71 -4.50 -0.82 -2.73
N ARG A 72 -3.56 0.13 -2.70
CA ARG A 72 -3.25 0.94 -1.52
C ARG A 72 -4.47 1.75 -1.09
N ALA A 73 -5.16 2.40 -2.05
CA ALA A 73 -6.36 3.21 -1.84
C ALA A 73 -7.55 2.42 -1.27
N ALA A 74 -7.62 1.09 -1.48
CA ALA A 74 -8.74 0.25 -1.08
C ALA A 74 -9.18 0.44 0.39
N ARG A 75 -8.23 0.55 1.33
CA ARG A 75 -8.56 0.75 2.75
C ARG A 75 -9.27 2.09 2.97
N TRP A 76 -8.82 3.15 2.31
CA TRP A 76 -9.40 4.49 2.43
C TRP A 76 -10.78 4.59 1.81
N LEU A 77 -10.99 3.92 0.69
CA LEU A 77 -12.31 3.81 0.07
C LEU A 77 -13.31 3.12 1.01
N LEU A 78 -12.87 2.12 1.78
CA LEU A 78 -13.72 1.33 2.66
C LEU A 78 -13.85 1.88 4.08
N SER A 79 -12.87 2.64 4.57
CA SER A 79 -12.90 3.18 5.93
C SER A 79 -13.91 4.30 6.11
N HIS A 80 -14.25 5.02 5.03
CA HIS A 80 -15.18 6.16 5.02
C HIS A 80 -14.87 7.17 6.14
N ALA A 81 -13.60 7.39 6.46
CA ALA A 81 -13.23 8.17 7.64
C ALA A 81 -13.74 9.63 7.56
N GLY A 82 -13.70 10.25 6.38
CA GLY A 82 -14.17 11.62 6.16
C GLY A 82 -15.69 11.81 6.29
N THR A 83 -16.49 10.73 6.34
CA THR A 83 -17.93 10.83 6.65
C THR A 83 -18.18 11.17 8.13
N VAL A 84 -17.20 10.92 9.00
CA VAL A 84 -17.26 11.26 10.42
C VAL A 84 -16.78 12.71 10.61
N ARG A 85 -17.71 13.64 10.82
CA ARG A 85 -17.37 15.08 10.90
C ARG A 85 -17.09 15.62 12.30
N ARG A 86 -17.75 15.08 13.34
CA ARG A 86 -17.72 15.67 14.69
C ARG A 86 -16.84 14.92 15.70
N ASP A 87 -16.57 13.64 15.46
CA ASP A 87 -15.81 12.79 16.39
C ASP A 87 -14.44 12.45 15.78
N GLU A 88 -13.44 13.26 16.15
CA GLU A 88 -12.05 13.16 15.68
C GLU A 88 -11.42 11.80 16.01
N LEU A 89 -11.70 11.25 17.20
CA LEU A 89 -11.20 9.93 17.60
C LEU A 89 -11.78 8.82 16.72
N SER A 90 -13.08 8.86 16.45
CA SER A 90 -13.70 7.89 15.53
C SER A 90 -13.17 8.03 14.10
N ARG A 91 -12.96 9.27 13.63
CA ARG A 91 -12.36 9.52 12.31
C ARG A 91 -10.94 8.97 12.22
N ALA A 92 -10.09 9.25 13.22
CA ALA A 92 -8.73 8.73 13.31
C ALA A 92 -8.70 7.20 13.41
N THR A 93 -9.61 6.59 14.19
CA THR A 93 -9.73 5.13 14.28
C THR A 93 -10.05 4.52 12.91
N ARG A 94 -11.03 5.07 12.18
CA ARG A 94 -11.37 4.62 10.82
C ARG A 94 -10.21 4.78 9.84
N ALA A 95 -9.48 5.89 9.93
CA ALA A 95 -8.30 6.13 9.12
C ALA A 95 -7.10 5.22 9.48
N GLY A 96 -7.14 4.50 10.61
CA GLY A 96 -6.02 3.70 11.10
C GLY A 96 -4.92 4.52 11.77
N ALA A 97 -5.24 5.74 12.21
CA ALA A 97 -4.28 6.68 12.80
C ALA A 97 -4.18 6.56 14.33
N LEU A 98 -4.84 5.58 14.95
CA LEU A 98 -4.71 5.28 16.37
C LEU A 98 -4.04 3.92 16.59
N CYS A 99 -3.12 3.86 17.54
CA CYS A 99 -2.52 2.59 17.99
C CYS A 99 -2.57 2.44 19.50
N MET A 100 -2.40 1.21 19.96
CA MET A 100 -2.32 0.83 21.37
C MET A 100 -1.18 -0.16 21.61
N VAL A 101 -0.71 -0.19 22.85
CA VAL A 101 0.28 -1.17 23.32
C VAL A 101 -0.42 -2.46 23.73
N VAL A 102 0.15 -3.57 23.28
CA VAL A 102 -0.31 -4.92 23.61
C VAL A 102 0.90 -5.80 23.92
N ASP A 103 0.75 -6.75 24.82
CA ASP A 103 1.74 -7.79 25.09
C ASP A 103 2.11 -8.60 23.82
N GLU A 104 3.40 -8.85 23.59
CA GLU A 104 3.89 -9.55 22.39
C GLU A 104 3.41 -11.01 22.32
N THR A 105 3.05 -11.65 23.44
CA THR A 105 2.44 -12.98 23.45
C THR A 105 1.05 -13.02 22.79
N GLU A 106 0.45 -11.86 22.51
CA GLU A 106 -0.75 -11.73 21.70
C GLU A 106 -0.48 -11.99 20.21
N ARG A 107 0.77 -11.88 19.77
CA ARG A 107 1.23 -12.09 18.38
C ARG A 107 1.18 -13.56 17.94
N SER A 108 1.52 -14.48 18.83
CA SER A 108 1.85 -15.88 18.48
C SER A 108 0.61 -16.79 18.33
N LYS A 109 -0.50 -16.51 19.01
CA LYS A 109 -1.65 -17.43 19.10
C LYS A 109 -2.71 -17.25 18.02
N VAL A 110 -2.46 -16.42 17.00
CA VAL A 110 -3.42 -16.12 15.92
C VAL A 110 -2.93 -16.61 14.55
N SER A 111 -1.81 -17.32 14.50
CA SER A 111 -1.30 -17.83 13.23
C SER A 111 -1.97 -19.15 12.85
N TRP A 112 -2.57 -19.19 11.66
CA TRP A 112 -2.94 -20.44 10.98
C TRP A 112 -1.75 -21.41 10.87
N ILE A 113 -0.52 -20.89 10.92
CA ILE A 113 0.73 -21.67 10.97
C ILE A 113 0.82 -22.48 12.26
N GLU A 114 0.33 -21.99 13.40
CA GLU A 114 0.34 -22.74 14.68
C GLU A 114 -0.60 -23.95 14.61
N THR A 115 -1.75 -23.79 13.92
CA THR A 115 -2.69 -24.89 13.68
C THR A 115 -2.10 -25.95 12.73
N SER A 116 -1.36 -25.52 11.71
CA SER A 116 -0.62 -26.39 10.78
C SER A 116 0.60 -27.06 11.44
N LEU A 117 1.30 -26.38 12.33
CA LEU A 117 2.44 -26.93 13.10
C LEU A 117 1.99 -27.89 14.20
N ARG A 118 0.82 -27.67 14.81
CA ARG A 118 0.18 -28.67 15.70
C ARG A 118 -0.11 -29.99 15.00
N ARG A 119 -0.44 -29.97 13.69
CA ARG A 119 -0.57 -31.20 12.88
C ARG A 119 0.78 -31.90 12.65
N MET A 120 1.91 -31.18 12.73
CA MET A 120 3.26 -31.72 12.47
C MET A 120 3.97 -32.33 13.69
N ARG A 121 3.26 -32.74 14.76
CA ARG A 121 3.85 -33.41 15.97
C ARG A 121 5.07 -32.68 16.57
N PHE A 122 5.12 -31.34 16.54
CA PHE A 122 6.15 -30.58 17.23
C PHE A 122 5.79 -30.40 18.72
N GLN A 123 5.77 -31.51 19.46
CA GLN A 123 5.19 -31.60 20.81
C GLN A 123 6.18 -31.31 21.95
N ARG A 124 7.46 -31.01 21.65
CA ARG A 124 8.54 -31.04 22.66
C ARG A 124 9.13 -29.68 23.06
N ALA A 125 8.78 -28.58 22.38
CA ALA A 125 9.27 -27.24 22.72
C ALA A 125 8.33 -26.46 23.68
N SER A 126 7.23 -27.06 24.13
CA SER A 126 6.15 -26.36 24.86
C SER A 126 6.28 -26.33 26.38
N ARG A 127 7.37 -26.85 26.98
CA ARG A 127 7.35 -27.19 28.40
C ARG A 127 7.96 -26.18 29.39
N SER A 128 8.47 -25.02 28.97
CA SER A 128 9.21 -24.15 29.91
C SER A 128 8.86 -22.66 29.93
N TRP A 129 7.94 -22.17 29.08
CA TRP A 129 7.61 -20.72 29.02
C TRP A 129 6.12 -20.40 29.30
N TYR A 130 5.32 -21.40 29.69
CA TYR A 130 3.86 -21.31 29.79
C TYR A 130 3.32 -21.50 31.21
N ASP A 131 4.04 -21.04 32.23
CA ASP A 131 3.49 -20.96 33.59
C ASP A 131 3.14 -19.51 33.93
N VAL A 132 2.10 -19.01 33.26
CA VAL A 132 1.35 -17.84 33.73
C VAL A 132 -0.06 -18.33 34.00
N ASP A 133 -0.43 -18.29 35.27
CA ASP A 133 -1.72 -18.61 35.88
C ASP A 133 -2.91 -18.40 34.92
N THR A 134 -3.59 -19.49 34.59
CA THR A 134 -4.60 -19.62 33.51
C THR A 134 -6.04 -19.50 34.03
N SER A 135 -6.30 -18.54 34.92
CA SER A 135 -7.68 -18.27 35.37
C SER A 135 -8.39 -17.18 34.56
N THR A 136 -7.65 -16.26 33.91
CA THR A 136 -8.25 -15.13 33.17
C THR A 136 -7.57 -14.92 31.81
N PRO A 137 -8.31 -14.87 30.68
CA PRO A 137 -7.71 -14.51 29.40
C PRO A 137 -7.11 -13.09 29.47
N PRO A 138 -5.93 -12.84 28.85
CA PRO A 138 -5.38 -11.49 28.74
C PRO A 138 -6.43 -10.50 28.26
N TRP A 139 -6.44 -9.28 28.81
CA TRP A 139 -7.48 -8.26 28.55
C TRP A 139 -7.72 -8.03 27.05
N TYR A 140 -6.68 -8.15 26.23
CA TYR A 140 -6.79 -8.00 24.78
C TYR A 140 -7.69 -9.08 24.17
N ARG A 141 -7.49 -10.36 24.50
CA ARG A 141 -8.31 -11.47 23.97
C ARG A 141 -9.73 -11.49 24.53
N SER A 142 -9.93 -10.99 25.74
CA SER A 142 -11.28 -10.90 26.31
C SER A 142 -12.12 -9.82 25.62
N ARG A 143 -11.49 -8.81 25.01
CA ARG A 143 -12.18 -7.69 24.34
C ARG A 143 -12.07 -7.69 22.82
N PHE A 144 -11.12 -8.43 22.24
CA PHE A 144 -10.86 -8.43 20.81
C PHE A 144 -10.69 -9.85 20.24
N ARG A 145 -11.28 -10.10 19.06
CA ARG A 145 -11.18 -11.36 18.30
C ARG A 145 -10.35 -11.16 17.04
N GLY A 146 -9.31 -11.97 16.89
CA GLY A 146 -8.40 -11.98 15.74
C GLY A 146 -7.06 -11.32 16.04
N ALA A 147 -6.15 -11.37 15.06
CA ALA A 147 -4.86 -10.69 15.17
C ALA A 147 -5.12 -9.21 14.96
N GLY A 148 -4.68 -8.37 15.89
CA GLY A 148 -4.67 -6.95 15.65
C GLY A 148 -3.69 -6.59 14.52
N ARG A 149 -3.98 -5.52 13.78
CA ARG A 149 -3.08 -5.07 12.72
C ARG A 149 -1.86 -4.41 13.34
N TRP A 150 -0.70 -4.96 13.10
CA TRP A 150 0.54 -4.47 13.67
C TRP A 150 0.96 -3.11 13.10
N VAL A 151 1.52 -2.27 13.98
CA VAL A 151 2.10 -0.97 13.63
C VAL A 151 3.62 -1.12 13.71
N HIS A 152 4.31 -0.96 12.56
CA HIS A 152 5.77 -1.06 12.49
C HIS A 152 6.43 0.04 13.33
N SER A 153 7.54 -0.26 14.00
CA SER A 153 8.33 0.71 14.78
C SER A 153 8.98 1.83 13.94
N SER A 154 8.94 1.72 12.62
CA SER A 154 9.39 2.74 11.66
C SER A 154 8.36 3.84 11.49
N ARG A 155 7.13 3.63 11.97
CA ARG A 155 6.04 4.59 11.86
C ARG A 155 6.30 5.76 12.80
N THR A 156 6.04 6.95 12.30
CA THR A 156 6.06 8.16 13.12
C THR A 156 4.90 8.12 14.11
N ILE A 157 5.20 8.04 15.40
CA ILE A 157 4.23 8.08 16.49
C ILE A 157 4.26 9.48 17.09
N HIS A 158 3.10 10.06 17.34
CA HIS A 158 2.99 11.35 18.01
C HIS A 158 3.50 11.28 19.44
N GLY A 159 4.25 12.29 19.88
CA GLY A 159 4.79 12.35 21.23
C GLY A 159 6.02 11.44 21.42
N THR A 160 6.10 10.78 22.57
CA THR A 160 7.21 9.87 22.90
C THR A 160 6.66 8.47 23.03
N CYS A 161 7.27 7.50 22.34
CA CYS A 161 6.91 6.09 22.42
C CYS A 161 8.18 5.23 22.43
N VAL A 162 8.75 5.02 23.62
CA VAL A 162 9.84 4.08 23.84
C VAL A 162 9.24 2.77 24.32
N LEU A 163 9.16 1.80 23.41
CA LEU A 163 8.55 0.50 23.66
C LEU A 163 9.59 -0.49 24.20
N PRO A 164 9.41 -1.05 25.41
CA PRO A 164 10.31 -2.07 25.95
C PRO A 164 10.10 -3.42 25.25
N LYS A 165 11.05 -4.35 25.44
CA LYS A 165 10.96 -5.72 24.89
C LYS A 165 9.71 -6.44 25.45
N GLY A 166 9.10 -7.32 24.66
CA GLY A 166 7.91 -8.07 25.05
C GLY A 166 6.58 -7.33 24.83
N PHE A 167 6.60 -6.14 24.20
CA PHE A 167 5.40 -5.41 23.80
C PHE A 167 5.44 -5.06 22.32
N ILE A 168 4.25 -4.91 21.75
CA ILE A 168 4.04 -4.52 20.36
C ILE A 168 3.01 -3.39 20.27
N LEU A 169 3.05 -2.68 19.15
CA LEU A 169 2.04 -1.70 18.78
C LEU A 169 1.05 -2.29 17.79
N VAL A 170 -0.22 -2.00 18.03
CA VAL A 170 -1.33 -2.56 17.27
C VAL A 170 -2.31 -1.43 16.97
N GLU A 171 -2.82 -1.37 15.75
CA GLU A 171 -3.86 -0.40 15.40
C GLU A 171 -5.12 -0.63 16.25
N VAL A 172 -5.77 0.45 16.66
CA VAL A 172 -7.04 0.38 17.38
C VAL A 172 -8.15 -0.07 16.41
N PRO A 173 -8.86 -1.18 16.68
CA PRO A 173 -9.93 -1.63 15.80
C PRO A 173 -11.06 -0.60 15.68
N VAL A 174 -11.67 -0.54 14.49
CA VAL A 174 -12.82 0.32 14.23
C VAL A 174 -13.99 -0.08 15.13
N GLY A 175 -14.61 0.89 15.78
CA GLY A 175 -15.71 0.67 16.73
C GLY A 175 -15.25 0.50 18.18
N THR A 176 -13.95 0.57 18.47
CA THR A 176 -13.44 0.57 19.85
C THR A 176 -13.95 1.83 20.57
N PRO A 177 -14.66 1.69 21.71
CA PRO A 177 -15.07 2.82 22.53
C PRO A 177 -13.85 3.46 23.19
N LEU A 178 -13.74 4.77 23.08
CA LEU A 178 -12.64 5.57 23.59
C LEU A 178 -13.17 6.63 24.56
N LYS A 179 -12.46 6.81 25.67
CA LYS A 179 -12.70 7.84 26.68
C LYS A 179 -11.49 8.76 26.83
N PRO A 180 -11.62 9.93 27.47
CA PRO A 180 -10.48 10.79 27.76
C PRO A 180 -9.36 10.04 28.51
N PRO A 181 -8.09 10.44 28.32
CA PRO A 181 -6.95 9.77 28.96
C PRO A 181 -7.02 9.89 30.50
N PRO A 182 -6.54 8.88 31.25
CA PRO A 182 -6.71 8.80 32.70
C PRO A 182 -6.05 9.94 33.47
N ASP A 183 -4.92 10.49 32.98
CA ASP A 183 -4.18 11.58 33.62
C ASP A 183 -4.64 12.98 33.17
N SER A 184 -5.84 13.10 32.59
CA SER A 184 -6.36 14.41 32.18
C SER A 184 -6.69 15.27 33.40
N VAL A 185 -5.78 16.20 33.74
CA VAL A 185 -5.90 17.17 34.85
C VAL A 185 -7.18 18.02 34.73
N ALA A 186 -7.73 18.16 33.52
CA ALA A 186 -8.96 18.87 33.27
C ALA A 186 -10.19 17.96 33.46
N LYS A 187 -10.91 18.13 34.57
CA LYS A 187 -12.24 17.53 34.83
C LYS A 187 -13.31 17.84 33.75
N HIS A 188 -13.00 18.69 32.78
CA HIS A 188 -13.87 19.13 31.68
C HIS A 188 -13.43 18.62 30.29
N LEU A 189 -12.45 17.72 30.20
CA LEU A 189 -12.02 17.17 28.91
C LEU A 189 -13.07 16.17 28.39
N ASP A 190 -14.10 16.70 27.73
CA ASP A 190 -15.07 15.88 26.99
C ASP A 190 -14.41 15.35 25.69
N ARG A 191 -14.83 14.16 25.26
CA ARG A 191 -14.38 13.53 24.00
C ARG A 191 -14.57 14.45 22.80
N SER A 192 -15.61 15.31 22.82
CA SER A 192 -15.88 16.29 21.76
C SER A 192 -14.79 17.36 21.60
N ASN A 193 -13.99 17.59 22.64
CA ASN A 193 -12.96 18.63 22.65
C ASN A 193 -11.59 18.11 22.18
N ILE A 194 -11.46 16.80 21.95
CA ILE A 194 -10.22 16.19 21.47
C ILE A 194 -10.07 16.50 19.98
N GLN A 195 -9.01 17.25 19.64
CA GLN A 195 -8.66 17.56 18.26
C GLN A 195 -7.38 16.84 17.88
N LEU A 196 -7.40 16.17 16.72
CA LEU A 196 -6.24 15.48 16.17
C LEU A 196 -5.79 16.19 14.89
N GLY A 197 -4.47 16.35 14.75
CA GLY A 197 -3.87 16.92 13.55
C GLY A 197 -4.10 16.01 12.35
N SER A 198 -4.87 16.49 11.38
CA SER A 198 -5.10 15.80 10.11
C SER A 198 -5.18 16.81 8.97
N THR A 199 -4.91 16.36 7.75
CA THR A 199 -4.93 17.25 6.58
C THR A 199 -5.60 16.59 5.39
N TYR A 200 -6.37 17.38 4.65
CA TYR A 200 -6.80 17.02 3.31
C TYR A 200 -5.79 17.65 2.36
N ASN A 201 -4.93 16.83 1.76
CA ASN A 201 -3.79 17.27 0.98
C ASN A 201 -4.24 17.83 -0.39
N ILE A 202 -4.77 19.07 -0.38
CA ILE A 202 -5.38 19.73 -1.55
C ILE A 202 -4.45 19.68 -2.78
N PRO A 203 -3.13 19.96 -2.67
CA PRO A 203 -2.23 19.84 -3.82
C PRO A 203 -2.23 18.44 -4.46
N LYS A 204 -2.14 17.37 -3.64
CA LYS A 204 -2.22 15.98 -4.16
C LYS A 204 -3.56 15.74 -4.88
N ALA A 205 -4.66 16.24 -4.34
CA ALA A 205 -5.98 16.09 -4.96
C ALA A 205 -6.08 16.83 -6.30
N LEU A 206 -5.54 18.05 -6.39
CA LEU A 206 -5.49 18.80 -7.65
C LEU A 206 -4.62 18.11 -8.71
N PHE A 207 -3.46 17.58 -8.33
CA PHE A 207 -2.63 16.79 -9.24
C PHE A 207 -3.35 15.51 -9.70
N ALA A 208 -4.05 14.82 -8.80
CA ALA A 208 -4.82 13.63 -9.15
C ALA A 208 -5.97 13.94 -10.12
N LEU A 209 -6.66 15.06 -9.90
CA LEU A 209 -7.71 15.56 -10.79
C LEU A 209 -7.14 15.93 -12.17
N GLY A 210 -6.07 16.72 -12.21
CA GLY A 210 -5.42 17.10 -13.46
C GLY A 210 -4.97 15.89 -14.27
N GLN A 211 -4.32 14.92 -13.62
CA GLN A 211 -3.89 13.67 -14.24
C GLN A 211 -5.06 12.83 -14.75
N ALA A 212 -6.14 12.73 -13.97
CA ALA A 212 -7.34 12.01 -14.38
C ALA A 212 -7.97 12.64 -15.62
N VAL A 213 -8.16 13.97 -15.63
CA VAL A 213 -8.72 14.70 -16.78
C VAL A 213 -7.83 14.55 -18.01
N TRP A 214 -6.52 14.72 -17.85
CA TRP A 214 -5.58 14.59 -18.95
C TRP A 214 -5.53 13.15 -19.51
N GLY A 215 -5.40 12.14 -18.65
CA GLY A 215 -5.38 10.74 -19.06
C GLY A 215 -6.68 10.30 -19.74
N ILE A 216 -7.84 10.77 -19.26
CA ILE A 216 -9.14 10.55 -19.93
C ILE A 216 -9.19 11.23 -21.29
N THR A 217 -8.64 12.45 -21.40
CA THR A 217 -8.55 13.16 -22.68
C THR A 217 -7.65 12.42 -23.67
N THR A 218 -6.51 11.90 -23.22
CA THR A 218 -5.63 11.04 -24.03
C THR A 218 -6.38 9.81 -24.53
N LEU A 219 -7.08 9.09 -23.65
CA LEU A 219 -7.89 7.92 -24.03
C LEU A 219 -8.98 8.26 -25.05
N TYR A 220 -9.65 9.39 -24.88
CA TYR A 220 -10.69 9.84 -25.81
C TYR A 220 -10.10 10.16 -27.19
N ARG A 221 -8.92 10.78 -27.23
CA ARG A 221 -8.19 11.12 -28.47
C ARG A 221 -7.60 9.92 -29.18
N THR A 222 -7.48 8.76 -28.53
CA THR A 222 -7.00 7.51 -29.15
C THR A 222 -7.99 6.87 -30.11
N LYS A 223 -9.25 7.33 -30.14
CA LYS A 223 -10.24 6.85 -31.09
C LYS A 223 -9.83 7.17 -32.54
N GLY A 224 -10.20 6.29 -33.47
CA GLY A 224 -9.88 6.43 -34.90
C GLY A 224 -8.57 5.73 -35.25
N ASP A 225 -7.73 6.40 -36.02
CA ASP A 225 -6.56 5.83 -36.70
C ASP A 225 -5.56 5.15 -35.74
N GLN A 226 -5.37 5.71 -34.55
CA GLN A 226 -4.47 5.12 -33.56
C GLN A 226 -4.99 3.75 -33.09
N LEU A 227 -6.31 3.61 -32.91
CA LEU A 227 -6.95 2.37 -32.51
C LEU A 227 -7.04 1.36 -33.67
N GLU A 228 -7.25 1.82 -34.90
CA GLU A 228 -7.21 0.95 -36.08
C GLU A 228 -5.81 0.37 -36.30
N ARG A 229 -4.79 1.22 -36.19
CA ARG A 229 -3.40 0.83 -36.38
C ARG A 229 -2.88 -0.05 -35.25
N TYR A 230 -3.08 0.34 -33.99
CA TYR A 230 -2.43 -0.34 -32.86
C TYR A 230 -3.38 -1.20 -32.01
N GLY A 231 -4.70 -1.10 -32.20
CA GLY A 231 -5.67 -1.87 -31.42
C GLY A 231 -5.54 -1.64 -29.91
N TYR A 232 -5.66 -2.70 -29.13
CA TYR A 232 -5.42 -2.66 -27.68
C TYR A 232 -3.99 -2.26 -27.29
N ALA A 233 -3.02 -2.34 -28.21
CA ALA A 233 -1.64 -1.93 -27.97
C ALA A 233 -1.41 -0.43 -28.20
N ALA A 234 -2.44 0.33 -28.61
CA ALA A 234 -2.33 1.76 -28.83
C ALA A 234 -1.79 2.49 -27.59
N PHE A 235 -0.73 3.29 -27.77
CA PHE A 235 -0.04 3.99 -26.67
C PHE A 235 -0.92 4.96 -25.87
N GLY A 236 -2.05 5.40 -26.43
CA GLY A 236 -3.03 6.17 -25.65
C GLY A 236 -4.00 5.29 -24.85
N VAL A 237 -4.29 4.06 -25.29
CA VAL A 237 -5.04 3.06 -24.50
C VAL A 237 -4.23 2.61 -23.29
N THR A 238 -2.91 2.52 -23.39
CA THR A 238 -2.02 2.12 -22.28
C THR A 238 -1.99 3.11 -21.12
N VAL A 239 -2.59 4.30 -21.29
CA VAL A 239 -2.79 5.29 -20.23
C VAL A 239 -3.96 4.91 -19.29
N ALA A 240 -4.86 4.02 -19.72
CA ALA A 240 -6.05 3.63 -18.96
C ALA A 240 -5.79 3.24 -17.49
N PRO A 241 -4.80 2.39 -17.17
CA PRO A 241 -4.50 2.05 -15.78
C PRO A 241 -4.14 3.27 -14.93
N TYR A 242 -3.43 4.24 -15.50
CA TYR A 242 -2.95 5.44 -14.81
C TYR A 242 -4.04 6.49 -14.63
N ALA A 243 -4.90 6.68 -15.64
CA ALA A 243 -6.09 7.51 -15.54
C ALA A 243 -7.04 6.96 -14.46
N PHE A 244 -7.31 5.65 -14.47
CA PHE A 244 -8.13 4.98 -13.46
C PHE A 244 -7.53 5.11 -12.06
N MET A 245 -6.24 4.85 -11.91
CA MET A 245 -5.55 4.98 -10.63
C MET A 245 -5.63 6.42 -10.09
N SER A 246 -5.50 7.43 -10.95
CA SER A 246 -5.58 8.83 -10.55
C SER A 246 -6.97 9.20 -10.04
N LEU A 247 -8.04 8.67 -10.67
CA LEU A 247 -9.41 8.78 -10.16
C LEU A 247 -9.55 8.13 -8.79
N VAL A 248 -9.01 6.91 -8.62
CA VAL A 248 -9.04 6.18 -7.35
C VAL A 248 -8.33 6.96 -6.24
N ASN A 249 -7.15 7.52 -6.52
CA ASN A 249 -6.40 8.34 -5.58
C ASN A 249 -7.17 9.61 -5.22
N LEU A 250 -7.76 10.30 -6.19
CA LEU A 250 -8.59 11.48 -5.95
C LEU A 250 -9.76 11.15 -5.01
N VAL A 251 -10.50 10.07 -5.29
CA VAL A 251 -11.63 9.65 -4.44
C VAL A 251 -11.14 9.31 -3.03
N ALA A 252 -10.02 8.60 -2.88
CA ALA A 252 -9.45 8.29 -1.57
C ALA A 252 -9.07 9.55 -0.77
N LEU A 253 -8.44 10.53 -1.42
CA LEU A 253 -8.03 11.80 -0.81
C LEU A 253 -9.24 12.67 -0.39
N LEU A 254 -10.36 12.59 -1.11
CA LEU A 254 -11.60 13.28 -0.74
C LEU A 254 -12.34 12.58 0.40
N LEU A 255 -12.33 11.24 0.42
CA LEU A 255 -13.08 10.44 1.38
C LEU A 255 -12.38 10.25 2.73
N THR A 256 -11.05 10.38 2.81
CA THR A 256 -10.32 10.20 4.06
C THR A 256 -9.20 11.22 4.24
N PRO A 257 -9.12 11.89 5.41
CA PRO A 257 -7.97 12.75 5.71
C PRO A 257 -6.68 11.95 5.92
N GLU A 258 -5.55 12.59 5.63
CA GLU A 258 -4.21 12.07 5.91
C GLU A 258 -3.74 12.45 7.32
N TYR A 259 -2.97 11.54 7.93
CA TYR A 259 -2.38 11.73 9.24
C TYR A 259 -0.86 11.55 9.16
N ASN A 260 -0.11 12.59 9.51
CA ASN A 260 1.37 12.57 9.42
C ASN A 260 2.02 11.66 10.49
N CYS A 261 1.27 11.29 11.53
CA CYS A 261 1.72 10.42 12.60
C CYS A 261 0.56 9.52 13.07
N ILE A 262 0.90 8.52 13.87
CA ILE A 262 -0.06 7.67 14.59
C ILE A 262 -0.15 8.16 16.03
N TYR A 263 -1.36 8.25 16.58
CA TYR A 263 -1.59 8.66 17.95
C TYR A 263 -1.76 7.46 18.89
N LEU A 264 -1.14 7.55 20.06
CA LEU A 264 -1.15 6.48 21.03
C LEU A 264 -2.36 6.59 21.97
N VAL A 265 -3.03 5.46 22.18
CA VAL A 265 -4.15 5.31 23.10
C VAL A 265 -3.72 4.49 24.31
N HIS A 266 -4.18 4.91 25.49
CA HIS A 266 -3.91 4.24 26.75
C HIS A 266 -4.62 2.88 26.86
N THR A 267 -3.87 1.87 27.34
CA THR A 267 -4.33 0.49 27.59
C THR A 267 -3.66 -0.09 28.85
N PRO A 268 -4.23 -1.15 29.46
CA PRO A 268 -3.61 -1.80 30.63
C PRO A 268 -2.17 -2.29 30.38
N ASP A 269 -1.86 -2.75 29.16
CA ASP A 269 -0.50 -3.18 28.82
C ASP A 269 0.46 -2.01 28.63
N LEU A 270 -0.03 -0.79 28.36
CA LEU A 270 0.80 0.41 28.36
C LEU A 270 1.36 0.68 29.76
N ASP A 271 0.56 0.50 30.81
CA ASP A 271 1.03 0.66 32.20
C ASP A 271 2.03 -0.42 32.60
N LYS A 272 1.82 -1.66 32.13
CA LYS A 272 2.82 -2.74 32.30
C LYS A 272 4.13 -2.38 31.59
N ALA A 273 4.06 -1.92 30.34
CA ALA A 273 5.22 -1.50 29.59
C ALA A 273 5.94 -0.33 30.27
N ARG A 274 5.20 0.65 30.82
CA ARG A 274 5.77 1.77 31.57
C ARG A 274 6.55 1.31 32.80
N ARG A 275 6.01 0.34 33.56
CA ARG A 275 6.71 -0.29 34.70
C ARG A 275 7.97 -1.05 34.28
N GLN A 276 8.05 -1.55 33.04
CA GLN A 276 9.22 -2.22 32.48
C GLN A 276 10.19 -1.27 31.76
N GLY A 277 10.17 0.03 32.11
CA GLY A 277 11.09 1.03 31.58
C GLY A 277 10.65 1.70 30.28
N GLY A 278 9.44 1.38 29.78
CA GLY A 278 8.84 2.08 28.65
C GLY A 278 8.51 3.54 28.98
N ARG A 279 8.63 4.43 27.99
CA ARG A 279 8.32 5.86 28.14
C ARG A 279 7.29 6.28 27.10
N PHE A 280 6.14 6.76 27.57
CA PHE A 280 5.00 7.12 26.73
C PHE A 280 4.46 8.49 27.11
N SER A 281 4.41 9.39 26.13
CA SER A 281 3.88 10.76 26.26
C SER A 281 3.04 11.11 25.04
N GLY A 282 2.03 11.98 25.20
CA GLY A 282 1.13 12.38 24.11
C GLY A 282 -0.04 11.42 23.88
N LEU A 283 -0.55 10.78 24.95
CA LEU A 283 -1.73 9.93 24.90
C LEU A 283 -2.98 10.77 24.57
N VAL A 284 -3.71 10.37 23.53
CA VAL A 284 -4.87 11.14 23.05
C VAL A 284 -6.20 10.66 23.63
N ALA A 285 -6.25 9.41 24.08
CA ALA A 285 -7.45 8.77 24.63
C ALA A 285 -7.06 7.53 25.45
N SER A 286 -8.06 6.92 26.10
CA SER A 286 -7.98 5.59 26.71
C SER A 286 -9.04 4.68 26.13
N VAL A 287 -8.71 3.40 25.98
CA VAL A 287 -9.71 2.38 25.64
C VAL A 287 -10.71 2.27 26.80
N ASP A 288 -11.99 2.37 26.50
CA ASP A 288 -13.05 2.17 27.47
C ASP A 288 -13.44 0.70 27.52
N LEU A 289 -12.70 -0.07 28.31
CA LEU A 289 -12.89 -1.51 28.41
C LEU A 289 -14.31 -1.85 28.83
N ASP A 290 -14.89 -1.15 29.81
CA ASP A 290 -16.21 -1.49 30.36
C ASP A 290 -17.35 -1.36 29.35
N ALA A 291 -17.20 -0.49 28.35
CA ALA A 291 -18.15 -0.34 27.26
C ALA A 291 -18.10 -1.50 26.25
N ILE A 292 -17.02 -2.30 26.21
CA ILE A 292 -16.87 -3.45 25.31
C ILE A 292 -17.54 -4.68 25.94
N LYS A 293 -18.86 -4.82 25.74
CA LYS A 293 -19.64 -5.96 26.24
C LYS A 293 -19.39 -7.25 25.45
N GLU A 294 -19.22 -7.13 24.14
CA GLU A 294 -18.90 -8.25 23.25
C GLU A 294 -17.55 -8.04 22.58
N PRO A 295 -16.75 -9.11 22.39
CA PRO A 295 -15.43 -8.97 21.78
C PRO A 295 -15.49 -8.44 20.34
N LEU A 296 -14.80 -7.33 20.07
CA LEU A 296 -14.74 -6.68 18.76
C LEU A 296 -13.78 -7.42 17.82
N ARG A 297 -14.13 -7.53 16.54
CA ARG A 297 -13.22 -8.11 15.53
C ARG A 297 -12.13 -7.10 15.15
N THR A 298 -10.88 -7.53 15.17
CA THR A 298 -9.72 -6.63 14.97
C THR A 298 -9.46 -6.24 13.52
N PHE A 299 -9.75 -7.13 12.57
CA PHE A 299 -9.35 -6.98 11.17
C PHE A 299 -10.54 -6.68 10.25
N TRP A 300 -11.60 -7.48 10.33
CA TRP A 300 -12.87 -7.25 9.62
C TRP A 300 -14.01 -7.13 10.62
N PRO A 301 -14.68 -5.96 10.75
CA PRO A 301 -15.75 -5.78 11.72
C PRO A 301 -16.96 -6.69 11.43
N SER A 302 -17.16 -7.10 10.17
CA SER A 302 -18.23 -8.02 9.76
C SER A 302 -17.84 -8.87 8.54
N GLN A 303 -18.62 -9.92 8.25
CA GLN A 303 -18.48 -10.68 7.00
C GLN A 303 -18.75 -9.82 5.76
N GLY A 304 -19.66 -8.84 5.88
CA GLY A 304 -19.90 -7.84 4.84
C GLY A 304 -18.65 -7.02 4.57
N ALA A 305 -17.96 -6.53 5.60
CA ALA A 305 -16.72 -5.75 5.43
C ALA A 305 -15.60 -6.56 4.75
N HIS A 306 -15.51 -7.86 5.07
CA HIS A 306 -14.60 -8.77 4.38
C HIS A 306 -14.96 -8.88 2.90
N ALA A 307 -16.21 -9.21 2.57
CA ALA A 307 -16.67 -9.32 1.19
C ALA A 307 -16.50 -8.01 0.40
N SER A 308 -16.82 -6.87 1.00
CA SER A 308 -16.62 -5.54 0.40
C SER A 308 -15.16 -5.26 0.11
N TYR A 309 -14.24 -5.65 1.00
CA TYR A 309 -12.81 -5.49 0.75
C TYR A 309 -12.35 -6.34 -0.44
N PHE A 310 -12.72 -7.62 -0.48
CA PHE A 310 -12.41 -8.47 -1.62
C PHE A 310 -12.98 -7.89 -2.93
N ALA A 311 -14.26 -7.54 -2.94
CA ALA A 311 -14.92 -6.95 -4.09
C ALA A 311 -14.23 -5.66 -4.58
N VAL A 312 -13.96 -4.70 -3.68
CA VAL A 312 -13.26 -3.46 -4.02
C VAL A 312 -11.86 -3.75 -4.55
N THR A 313 -11.10 -4.64 -3.92
CA THR A 313 -9.76 -4.98 -4.43
C THR A 313 -9.79 -5.65 -5.80
N THR A 314 -10.77 -6.53 -6.06
CA THR A 314 -10.97 -7.16 -7.36
C THR A 314 -11.33 -6.12 -8.43
N VAL A 315 -12.23 -5.18 -8.12
CA VAL A 315 -12.59 -4.09 -9.04
C VAL A 315 -11.39 -3.22 -9.33
N LEU A 316 -10.66 -2.77 -8.31
CA LEU A 316 -9.46 -1.94 -8.48
C LEU A 316 -8.39 -2.62 -9.34
N LEU A 317 -8.31 -3.94 -9.26
CA LEU A 317 -7.34 -4.72 -10.01
C LEU A 317 -7.75 -4.95 -11.47
N LEU A 318 -9.01 -5.30 -11.71
CA LEU A 318 -9.50 -5.69 -13.04
C LEU A 318 -10.02 -4.51 -13.87
N ALA A 319 -10.41 -3.40 -13.25
CA ALA A 319 -10.96 -2.24 -13.96
C ALA A 319 -10.07 -1.73 -15.10
N PRO A 320 -8.73 -1.64 -14.98
CA PRO A 320 -7.88 -1.27 -16.11
C PRO A 320 -8.03 -2.20 -17.32
N ALA A 321 -8.07 -3.52 -17.11
CA ALA A 321 -8.26 -4.48 -18.20
C ALA A 321 -9.68 -4.39 -18.79
N VAL A 322 -10.69 -4.17 -17.95
CA VAL A 322 -12.07 -3.94 -18.40
C VAL A 322 -12.17 -2.67 -19.25
N ILE A 323 -11.48 -1.59 -18.88
CA ILE A 323 -11.44 -0.35 -19.66
C ILE A 323 -10.79 -0.61 -21.03
N VAL A 324 -9.65 -1.30 -21.07
CA VAL A 324 -8.99 -1.69 -22.33
C VAL A 324 -9.93 -2.55 -23.19
N ALA A 325 -10.58 -3.56 -22.59
CA ALA A 325 -11.54 -4.41 -23.27
C ALA A 325 -12.73 -3.62 -23.83
N ALA A 326 -13.28 -2.70 -23.04
CA ALA A 326 -14.44 -1.89 -23.45
C ALA A 326 -14.12 -0.92 -24.58
N LEU A 327 -12.91 -0.35 -24.59
CA LEU A 327 -12.48 0.59 -25.64
C LEU A 327 -12.08 -0.11 -26.95
N THR A 328 -11.54 -1.32 -26.87
CA THR A 328 -10.84 -1.93 -28.01
C THR A 328 -11.43 -3.28 -28.44
N GLY A 329 -12.27 -3.91 -27.61
CA GLY A 329 -12.69 -5.31 -27.77
C GLY A 329 -11.54 -6.31 -27.70
N PHE A 330 -10.36 -5.88 -27.19
CA PHE A 330 -9.08 -6.58 -27.40
C PHE A 330 -8.78 -6.88 -28.87
N ASN A 331 -9.28 -6.04 -29.79
CA ASN A 331 -8.91 -6.11 -31.19
C ASN A 331 -7.42 -5.71 -31.32
N PRO A 332 -6.57 -6.56 -31.93
CA PRO A 332 -5.18 -6.25 -32.12
C PRO A 332 -4.89 -5.11 -33.13
N GLY A 333 -5.85 -4.78 -34.00
CA GLY A 333 -5.61 -3.91 -35.15
C GLY A 333 -4.45 -4.41 -36.01
N HIS A 334 -3.65 -3.48 -36.53
CA HIS A 334 -2.45 -3.75 -37.30
C HIS A 334 -1.14 -3.73 -36.47
N SER A 335 -1.23 -3.75 -35.13
CA SER A 335 -0.03 -3.71 -34.27
C SER A 335 0.88 -4.91 -34.49
N THR A 336 2.17 -4.75 -34.26
CA THR A 336 3.12 -5.87 -34.35
C THR A 336 2.99 -6.81 -33.15
N ILE A 337 3.46 -8.05 -33.30
CA ILE A 337 3.51 -9.02 -32.19
C ILE A 337 4.33 -8.45 -31.01
N TYR A 338 5.43 -7.76 -31.29
CA TYR A 338 6.27 -7.13 -30.26
C TYR A 338 5.52 -6.07 -29.46
N GLN A 339 4.76 -5.20 -30.14
CA GLN A 339 3.92 -4.19 -29.48
C GLN A 339 2.90 -4.87 -28.54
N ARG A 340 2.22 -5.89 -29.04
CA ARG A 340 1.20 -6.63 -28.30
C ARG A 340 1.74 -7.33 -27.06
N ILE A 341 2.89 -8.00 -27.18
CA ILE A 341 3.50 -8.76 -26.08
C ILE A 341 3.87 -7.82 -24.94
N TRP A 342 4.62 -6.75 -25.22
CA TRP A 342 5.06 -5.84 -24.16
C TRP A 342 3.89 -5.15 -23.45
N ILE A 343 2.87 -4.70 -24.20
CA ILE A 343 1.70 -4.04 -23.59
C ILE A 343 0.86 -5.01 -22.76
N LEU A 344 0.58 -6.23 -23.25
CA LEU A 344 -0.19 -7.21 -22.50
C LEU A 344 0.58 -7.76 -21.29
N CYS A 345 1.88 -8.01 -21.44
CA CYS A 345 2.74 -8.37 -20.33
C CYS A 345 2.72 -7.28 -19.26
N TRP A 346 2.84 -6.01 -19.64
CA TRP A 346 2.77 -4.91 -18.67
C TRP A 346 1.43 -4.86 -17.92
N LEU A 347 0.31 -4.93 -18.65
CA LEU A 347 -1.03 -4.92 -18.06
C LEU A 347 -1.26 -6.11 -17.13
N GLY A 348 -0.99 -7.33 -17.62
CA GLY A 348 -1.19 -8.57 -16.88
C GLY A 348 -0.26 -8.69 -15.68
N PHE A 349 1.00 -8.29 -15.82
CA PHE A 349 1.97 -8.31 -14.74
C PHE A 349 1.60 -7.31 -13.64
N GLY A 350 1.04 -6.14 -13.99
CA GLY A 350 0.42 -5.23 -13.02
C GLY A 350 -0.70 -5.92 -12.21
N ILE A 351 -1.60 -6.64 -12.88
CA ILE A 351 -2.70 -7.37 -12.24
C ILE A 351 -2.18 -8.46 -11.29
N VAL A 352 -1.14 -9.20 -11.67
CA VAL A 352 -0.62 -10.29 -10.84
C VAL A 352 0.26 -9.77 -9.71
N MET A 353 1.17 -8.86 -10.00
CA MET A 353 2.17 -8.41 -9.02
C MET A 353 1.64 -7.40 -8.02
N GLY A 354 0.54 -6.69 -8.30
CA GLY A 354 -0.10 -5.81 -7.32
C GLY A 354 -0.43 -6.54 -6.01
N PRO A 355 -1.22 -7.63 -6.05
CA PRO A 355 -1.49 -8.49 -4.90
C PRO A 355 -0.22 -9.11 -4.32
N VAL A 356 0.71 -9.62 -5.14
CA VAL A 356 1.95 -10.24 -4.66
C VAL A 356 2.79 -9.25 -3.86
N ILE A 357 3.04 -8.04 -4.37
CA ILE A 357 3.78 -6.98 -3.67
C ILE A 357 3.04 -6.58 -2.39
N ARG A 358 1.71 -6.47 -2.42
CA ARG A 358 0.92 -6.15 -1.23
C ARG A 358 1.05 -7.23 -0.15
N LEU A 359 0.97 -8.51 -0.55
CA LEU A 359 1.22 -9.63 0.34
C LEU A 359 2.67 -9.56 0.84
N CYS A 360 3.66 -9.46 -0.04
CA CYS A 360 5.08 -9.38 0.29
C CYS A 360 5.51 -8.09 1.03
N THR A 361 4.64 -7.09 1.21
CA THR A 361 4.93 -5.90 2.06
C THR A 361 4.19 -5.97 3.39
N ILE A 362 3.05 -6.65 3.45
CA ILE A 362 2.32 -6.95 4.70
C ILE A 362 2.95 -8.15 5.43
N PHE A 363 3.46 -9.15 4.68
CA PHE A 363 4.01 -10.37 5.26
C PHE A 363 5.37 -10.19 5.95
N PRO A 364 6.35 -9.41 5.46
CA PRO A 364 7.59 -9.18 6.21
C PRO A 364 7.33 -8.50 7.55
N SER A 365 6.35 -7.60 7.66
CA SER A 365 5.94 -7.03 8.96
C SER A 365 5.41 -8.08 9.95
N GLU A 366 4.80 -9.16 9.46
CA GLU A 366 4.32 -10.27 10.29
C GLU A 366 5.39 -11.35 10.52
N ILE A 367 6.27 -11.55 9.54
CA ILE A 367 7.28 -12.62 9.50
C ILE A 367 8.58 -12.19 10.19
N HIS A 368 9.04 -10.96 10.03
CA HIS A 368 10.35 -10.53 10.56
C HIS A 368 10.38 -10.58 12.09
N GLY A 369 9.26 -10.34 12.76
CA GLY A 369 9.12 -10.59 14.19
C GLY A 369 9.15 -12.07 14.55
N VAL A 370 8.44 -12.92 13.81
CA VAL A 370 8.43 -14.38 14.02
C VAL A 370 9.82 -15.00 13.77
N TYR A 371 10.55 -14.52 12.77
CA TYR A 371 11.92 -14.97 12.46
C TYR A 371 12.95 -14.42 13.46
N LYS A 372 12.80 -13.18 13.94
CA LYS A 372 13.71 -12.62 14.96
C LYS A 372 13.47 -13.25 16.33
N ILE A 373 12.21 -13.56 16.68
CA ILE A 373 11.86 -14.36 17.86
C ILE A 373 12.45 -15.77 17.73
N ARG A 374 12.20 -16.49 16.62
CA ARG A 374 12.79 -17.82 16.40
C ARG A 374 14.31 -17.84 16.33
N ALA A 375 14.95 -16.83 15.73
CA ALA A 375 16.40 -16.74 15.64
C ALA A 375 17.01 -16.46 17.02
N ASN A 376 16.45 -15.52 17.78
CA ASN A 376 16.92 -15.26 19.14
C ASN A 376 16.68 -16.43 20.08
N ASP A 377 15.57 -17.16 19.93
CA ASP A 377 15.26 -18.35 20.73
C ASP A 377 16.13 -19.55 20.33
N ALA A 378 16.43 -19.72 19.03
CA ALA A 378 17.36 -20.74 18.55
C ALA A 378 18.81 -20.42 18.93
N ILE A 379 19.20 -19.14 18.93
CA ILE A 379 20.51 -18.66 19.37
C ILE A 379 20.65 -18.79 20.88
N ALA A 380 19.62 -18.45 21.67
CA ALA A 380 19.62 -18.62 23.13
C ALA A 380 19.69 -20.11 23.52
N TYR A 381 18.96 -20.98 22.81
CA TYR A 381 19.05 -22.44 22.99
C TYR A 381 20.40 -23.01 22.55
N ALA A 382 21.01 -22.46 21.49
CA ALA A 382 22.36 -22.86 21.06
C ALA A 382 23.43 -22.38 22.04
N LEU A 383 23.32 -21.17 22.59
CA LEU A 383 24.30 -20.59 23.52
C LEU A 383 24.33 -21.28 24.88
N ASP A 384 23.20 -21.80 25.36
CA ASP A 384 23.11 -22.46 26.67
C ASP A 384 23.65 -23.91 26.65
N ASN A 385 23.92 -24.49 25.48
CA ASN A 385 24.33 -25.91 25.33
C ASN A 385 25.43 -26.18 24.28
N ALA A 386 26.14 -25.17 23.79
CA ALA A 386 27.09 -25.33 22.67
C ALA A 386 28.49 -25.80 23.08
N SER A 387 28.94 -26.89 22.45
CA SER A 387 30.35 -27.30 22.42
C SER A 387 31.21 -26.34 21.57
N PHE A 388 32.55 -26.41 21.68
CA PHE A 388 33.50 -25.54 20.96
C PHE A 388 33.24 -25.47 19.44
N LEU A 389 32.81 -26.57 18.82
CA LEU A 389 32.49 -26.66 17.39
C LEU A 389 31.30 -25.76 16.99
N GLN A 390 30.34 -25.55 17.89
CA GLN A 390 29.18 -24.67 17.65
C GLN A 390 29.54 -23.18 17.71
N ARG A 391 30.48 -22.76 18.57
CA ARG A 391 30.98 -21.38 18.58
C ARG A 391 31.71 -21.02 17.29
N VAL A 392 32.39 -22.00 16.69
CA VAL A 392 33.04 -21.84 15.37
C VAL A 392 31.99 -21.72 14.26
N ILE A 393 30.90 -22.49 14.32
CA ILE A 393 29.77 -22.37 13.39
C ILE A 393 29.09 -21.00 13.53
N ASP A 394 28.85 -20.50 14.74
CA ASP A 394 28.26 -19.18 14.97
C ASP A 394 29.17 -18.04 14.50
N TRP A 395 30.49 -18.17 14.67
CA TRP A 395 31.46 -17.22 14.11
C TRP A 395 31.46 -17.24 12.57
N LEU A 396 31.36 -18.42 11.95
CA LEU A 396 31.23 -18.54 10.49
C LEU A 396 29.89 -17.96 10.01
N VAL A 397 28.78 -18.25 10.68
CA VAL A 397 27.46 -17.69 10.36
C VAL A 397 27.47 -16.18 10.48
N ALA A 398 28.04 -15.60 11.54
CA ALA A 398 28.17 -14.15 11.70
C ALA A 398 29.09 -13.51 10.63
N LYS A 399 30.18 -14.19 10.26
CA LYS A 399 31.14 -13.73 9.24
C LYS A 399 30.58 -13.79 7.82
N TYR A 400 29.74 -14.79 7.52
CA TYR A 400 29.06 -14.95 6.22
C TYR A 400 27.64 -14.36 6.20
N PHE A 401 27.12 -13.86 7.33
CA PHE A 401 25.83 -13.16 7.42
C PHE A 401 25.82 -11.93 6.51
N TRP A 402 26.96 -11.24 6.39
CA TRP A 402 27.12 -10.11 5.48
C TRP A 402 27.03 -10.52 3.99
N VAL A 403 27.42 -11.76 3.66
CA VAL A 403 27.24 -12.35 2.32
C VAL A 403 25.77 -12.71 2.07
N ILE A 404 25.03 -13.14 3.09
CA ILE A 404 23.58 -13.34 3.02
C ILE A 404 22.83 -12.00 2.88
N GLU A 405 23.30 -10.95 3.55
CA GLU A 405 22.74 -9.60 3.47
C GLU A 405 23.01 -8.95 2.10
N THR A 406 24.24 -9.04 1.57
CA THR A 406 24.56 -8.62 0.19
C THR A 406 23.84 -9.47 -0.86
N SER A 407 23.69 -10.78 -0.63
CA SER A 407 22.88 -11.66 -1.48
C SER A 407 21.41 -11.28 -1.43
N PHE A 408 20.87 -10.90 -0.26
CA PHE A 408 19.49 -10.41 -0.12
C PHE A 408 19.27 -9.13 -0.92
N TYR A 409 20.17 -8.13 -0.83
CA TYR A 409 20.06 -6.94 -1.67
C TYR A 409 20.22 -7.25 -3.16
N ALA A 410 21.08 -8.21 -3.54
CA ALA A 410 21.18 -8.67 -4.92
C ALA A 410 19.91 -9.39 -5.40
N TYR A 411 19.30 -10.26 -4.58
CA TYR A 411 18.02 -10.90 -4.89
C TYR A 411 16.85 -9.91 -4.94
N VAL A 412 16.89 -8.86 -4.11
CA VAL A 412 15.92 -7.75 -4.16
C VAL A 412 16.14 -6.91 -5.42
N ALA A 413 17.39 -6.63 -5.81
CA ALA A 413 17.70 -5.88 -7.03
C ALA A 413 17.35 -6.68 -8.29
N ILE A 414 17.70 -7.96 -8.36
CA ILE A 414 17.34 -8.88 -9.46
C ILE A 414 15.82 -9.08 -9.49
N GLY A 415 15.19 -9.26 -8.34
CA GLY A 415 13.74 -9.34 -8.21
C GLY A 415 13.05 -8.06 -8.69
N ALA A 416 13.55 -6.88 -8.31
CA ALA A 416 13.05 -5.59 -8.77
C ALA A 416 13.25 -5.42 -10.29
N ALA A 417 14.39 -5.82 -10.84
CA ALA A 417 14.65 -5.77 -12.28
C ALA A 417 13.67 -6.66 -13.06
N VAL A 418 13.43 -7.89 -12.59
CA VAL A 418 12.43 -8.79 -13.18
C VAL A 418 11.02 -8.18 -13.06
N VAL A 419 10.71 -7.56 -11.91
CA VAL A 419 9.39 -6.96 -11.65
C VAL A 419 9.10 -5.76 -12.54
N PHE A 420 10.10 -4.93 -12.83
CA PHE A 420 9.91 -3.72 -13.63
C PHE A 420 10.16 -3.91 -15.13
N THR A 421 10.77 -5.03 -15.55
CA THR A 421 11.04 -5.33 -16.97
C THR A 421 9.82 -5.14 -17.87
N PRO A 422 8.62 -5.69 -17.57
CA PRO A 422 7.44 -5.49 -18.42
C PRO A 422 7.03 -4.02 -18.56
N ALA A 423 7.18 -3.23 -17.48
CA ALA A 423 6.83 -1.82 -17.48
C ALA A 423 7.82 -0.97 -18.27
N ILE A 424 9.12 -1.20 -18.08
CA ILE A 424 10.18 -0.48 -18.81
C ILE A 424 10.11 -0.81 -20.30
N GLY A 425 9.96 -2.08 -20.67
CA GLY A 425 9.77 -2.49 -22.05
C GLY A 425 8.48 -1.92 -22.66
N GLY A 426 7.38 -1.93 -21.91
CA GLY A 426 6.12 -1.29 -22.33
C GLY A 426 6.27 0.21 -22.58
N MET A 427 6.94 0.95 -21.69
CA MET A 427 7.23 2.37 -21.87
C MET A 427 8.12 2.63 -23.10
N PHE A 428 9.12 1.79 -23.33
CA PHE A 428 9.98 1.89 -24.51
C PHE A 428 9.18 1.72 -25.81
N ILE A 429 8.35 0.68 -25.89
CA ILE A 429 7.45 0.44 -27.03
C ILE A 429 6.46 1.60 -27.22
N VAL A 430 5.92 2.16 -26.14
CA VAL A 430 5.08 3.37 -26.18
C VAL A 430 5.82 4.55 -26.80
N GLY A 431 7.09 4.76 -26.44
CA GLY A 431 7.94 5.78 -27.03
C GLY A 431 8.12 5.57 -28.54
N GLN A 432 8.42 4.35 -28.97
CA GLN A 432 8.54 4.01 -30.39
C GLN A 432 7.22 4.26 -31.16
N MET A 433 6.09 3.84 -30.60
CA MET A 433 4.79 4.09 -31.24
C MET A 433 4.46 5.59 -31.30
N LEU A 434 4.84 6.38 -30.29
CA LEU A 434 4.68 7.83 -30.30
C LEU A 434 5.56 8.49 -31.37
N GLU A 435 6.79 8.01 -31.54
CA GLU A 435 7.72 8.47 -32.58
C GLU A 435 7.20 8.17 -33.99
N GLU A 436 6.72 6.94 -34.22
CA GLU A 436 6.16 6.52 -35.51
C GLU A 436 4.84 7.21 -35.86
N PHE A 437 3.99 7.47 -34.86
CA PHE A 437 2.65 8.02 -35.09
C PHE A 437 2.65 9.55 -35.13
N GLY A 438 3.50 10.20 -34.34
CA GLY A 438 3.57 11.65 -34.23
C GLY A 438 2.52 12.30 -33.33
N ILE A 439 2.64 13.61 -33.16
CA ILE A 439 1.71 14.44 -32.39
C ILE A 439 0.62 14.98 -33.30
N CYS A 440 -0.59 14.47 -33.11
CA CYS A 440 -1.71 14.75 -34.00
C CYS A 440 -2.61 15.87 -33.49
N ARG A 441 -3.06 16.71 -34.42
CA ARG A 441 -4.18 17.64 -34.22
C ARG A 441 -5.23 17.39 -35.29
N ARG A 442 -6.50 17.36 -34.88
CA ARG A 442 -7.60 17.42 -35.83
C ARG A 442 -7.76 18.84 -36.30
N LEU A 443 -7.94 18.99 -37.60
CA LEU A 443 -8.30 20.25 -38.24
C LEU A 443 -9.81 20.40 -38.08
N ASP A 444 -10.22 21.31 -37.19
CA ASP A 444 -11.62 21.70 -37.08
C ASP A 444 -12.06 22.37 -38.40
N ARG A 445 -13.31 22.15 -38.80
CA ARG A 445 -13.89 22.73 -40.01
C ARG A 445 -13.94 24.25 -39.96
#